data_AF-A0A536U5X5-F1
#
_entry.id   AF-A0A536U5X5-F1
#
_cell.length_a   1.000
_cell.length_b   1.000
_cell.length_c   1.000
_cell.angle_alpha   90.00
_cell.angle_beta   90.00
_cell.angle_gamma   90.00
#
_symmetry.space_group_name_H-M   'P 1'
#
loop_
_entity.id
_entity.type
_entity.pdbx_description
1 polymer ?
#
loop_
_entity_poly.entity_id
_entity_poly.type
_entity_poly.pdbx_seq_one_letter_code
_entity_poly.pdbx_strand_id
1 'polypeptide(L)'
;LVALYRPGPMELIPEFVERKNGKRVEYLDPRLEPILKPTYGIMVYQEQVMQIAQVMGGYSLGSADLLRRAMGKKDAKEMAQQRDVFVAGAEKNRLPRAKAILLFDLMEKFAGYGFNKSHAAAYALIAYQTAYLKAHAPSAFMAANLSAVMDDTDKVHQFYEDSVANGLKVLAPDINSGEYRFVPVDASTIRYGLGAVKGTGESAIAAILAARMDGPFRDLFDFCERVDKRTVNRRVVEALVRAGAFDGVNAGDHSARASLLASVGIALEAAEQTERNAKQVSLFGPGEGGSQQKPALVAAPRWEEAQRLREEKASLGFYLSGHPFTAYRAEIGRFVRTNLRSLAASAEGDGGTRTQLIAGVVESVRVQRTQGGRMVVLTLSDGTATQEVTVYNEVFDQYRDTVKEDAVVVIEAKVRNVRRSVGEEGEAVFMRIAADRIYDVAGARSQFARGVRLSMNGEATTGGSAAAATLRNLLGPYRNGRCPVAVCYRNGGASVEMQLGDNWRVTLDDALMWSRVG
;
A
#
# COMPACT_ATOMS: atom_id res chain seq x y z
N LEU A 1 -17.22 7.70 -20.21
CA LEU A 1 -16.68 7.95 -18.86
C LEU A 1 -15.79 9.19 -18.83
N VAL A 2 -14.65 9.23 -19.56
CA VAL A 2 -13.69 10.36 -19.58
C VAL A 2 -14.34 11.73 -19.82
N ALA A 3 -15.38 11.81 -20.66
CA ALA A 3 -16.10 13.04 -20.95
C ALA A 3 -17.12 13.47 -19.88
N LEU A 4 -17.68 12.51 -19.11
CA LEU A 4 -18.78 12.73 -18.17
C LEU A 4 -18.31 12.84 -16.71
N TYR A 5 -17.21 12.18 -16.34
CA TYR A 5 -16.69 12.17 -14.97
C TYR A 5 -15.91 13.44 -14.65
N ARG A 6 -16.61 14.58 -14.66
CA ARG A 6 -16.10 15.92 -14.33
C ARG A 6 -17.22 16.77 -13.69
N PRO A 7 -16.89 17.82 -12.91
CA PRO A 7 -17.89 18.69 -12.29
C PRO A 7 -18.86 19.27 -13.34
N GLY A 8 -20.17 19.12 -13.12
CA GLY A 8 -21.23 19.46 -14.09
C GLY A 8 -21.88 18.24 -14.72
N PRO A 9 -21.32 17.63 -15.79
CA PRO A 9 -21.94 16.50 -16.48
C PRO A 9 -21.94 15.18 -15.68
N MET A 10 -21.33 15.14 -14.50
CA MET A 10 -21.38 14.00 -13.61
C MET A 10 -22.81 13.67 -13.17
N GLU A 11 -23.70 14.67 -13.09
CA GLU A 11 -25.14 14.51 -12.84
C GLU A 11 -25.85 13.67 -13.92
N LEU A 12 -25.27 13.56 -15.12
CA LEU A 12 -25.85 12.82 -16.26
C LEU A 12 -25.38 11.37 -16.31
N ILE A 13 -24.31 11.02 -15.59
CA ILE A 13 -23.76 9.66 -15.56
C ILE A 13 -24.81 8.61 -15.22
N PRO A 14 -25.70 8.85 -14.25
CA PRO A 14 -26.55 7.75 -13.84
C PRO A 14 -27.74 7.55 -14.74
N GLU A 15 -28.33 8.63 -15.26
CA GLU A 15 -29.29 8.52 -16.35
C GLU A 15 -28.65 7.80 -17.56
N PHE A 16 -27.38 8.07 -17.87
CA PHE A 16 -26.63 7.34 -18.89
C PHE A 16 -26.52 5.84 -18.57
N VAL A 17 -26.28 5.48 -17.31
CA VAL A 17 -26.19 4.08 -16.83
C VAL A 17 -27.55 3.39 -16.89
N GLU A 18 -28.62 4.02 -16.42
CA GLU A 18 -29.97 3.46 -16.46
C GLU A 18 -30.42 3.18 -17.90
N ARG A 19 -30.20 4.14 -18.81
CA ARG A 19 -30.54 3.99 -20.24
C ARG A 19 -29.68 2.91 -20.91
N LYS A 20 -28.40 2.81 -20.55
CA LYS A 20 -27.54 1.70 -20.98
C LYS A 20 -28.06 0.34 -20.49
N ASN A 21 -28.64 0.29 -19.29
CA ASN A 21 -29.18 -0.92 -18.66
C ASN A 21 -30.65 -1.22 -19.05
N GLY A 22 -31.18 -0.58 -20.09
CA GLY A 22 -32.48 -0.93 -20.66
C GLY A 22 -33.63 0.02 -20.35
N LYS A 23 -33.40 1.13 -19.62
CA LYS A 23 -34.40 2.20 -19.53
C LYS A 23 -34.67 2.78 -20.92
N ARG A 24 -35.94 2.95 -21.27
CA ARG A 24 -36.38 3.42 -22.59
C ARG A 24 -35.77 4.78 -22.90
N VAL A 25 -35.17 4.91 -24.08
CA VAL A 25 -34.65 6.18 -24.61
C VAL A 25 -35.68 6.78 -25.55
N GLU A 26 -36.10 8.01 -25.28
CA GLU A 26 -37.02 8.76 -26.12
C GLU A 26 -36.30 9.91 -26.82
N TYR A 27 -36.61 10.12 -28.10
CA TYR A 27 -36.03 11.16 -28.93
C TYR A 27 -37.10 12.18 -29.31
N LEU A 28 -36.78 13.47 -29.27
CA LEU A 28 -37.70 14.55 -29.66
C LEU A 28 -38.13 14.46 -31.13
N ASP A 29 -37.23 13.95 -31.97
CA ASP A 29 -37.38 13.70 -33.39
C ASP A 29 -36.57 12.44 -33.78
N PRO A 30 -37.09 11.55 -34.65
CA PRO A 30 -36.39 10.34 -35.08
C PRO A 30 -34.99 10.60 -35.69
N ARG A 31 -34.77 11.77 -36.29
CA ARG A 31 -33.47 12.14 -36.89
C ARG A 31 -32.37 12.36 -35.85
N LEU A 32 -32.72 12.50 -34.56
CA LEU A 32 -31.75 12.59 -33.48
C LEU A 32 -31.19 11.22 -33.08
N GLU A 33 -31.90 10.13 -33.37
CA GLU A 33 -31.49 8.78 -32.98
C GLU A 33 -30.09 8.43 -33.55
N PRO A 34 -29.78 8.60 -34.85
CA PRO A 34 -28.44 8.28 -35.37
C PRO A 34 -27.29 9.05 -34.69
N ILE A 35 -27.56 10.25 -34.17
CA ILE A 35 -26.57 11.12 -33.54
C ILE A 35 -26.36 10.76 -32.06
N LEU A 36 -27.45 10.50 -31.35
CA LEU A 36 -27.45 10.33 -29.90
C LEU A 36 -27.53 8.87 -29.44
N LYS A 37 -27.82 7.92 -30.33
CA LYS A 37 -27.83 6.48 -30.02
C LYS A 37 -26.53 5.97 -29.39
N PRO A 38 -25.32 6.35 -29.86
CA PRO A 38 -24.06 5.95 -29.22
C PRO A 38 -23.90 6.42 -27.77
N THR A 39 -24.68 7.43 -27.36
CA THR A 39 -24.68 8.01 -26.01
C THR A 39 -26.03 7.88 -25.32
N TYR A 40 -26.84 6.89 -25.73
CA TYR A 40 -28.15 6.58 -25.13
C TYR A 40 -29.09 7.79 -25.04
N GLY A 41 -29.11 8.64 -26.07
CA GLY A 41 -30.00 9.80 -26.11
C GLY A 41 -29.52 11.01 -25.30
N ILE A 42 -28.33 10.95 -24.71
CA ILE A 42 -27.75 12.06 -23.92
C ILE A 42 -26.72 12.80 -24.78
N MET A 43 -26.78 14.13 -24.81
CA MET A 43 -25.77 14.95 -25.47
C MET A 43 -24.50 14.99 -24.61
N VAL A 44 -23.41 14.44 -25.13
CA VAL A 44 -22.11 14.37 -24.43
C VAL A 44 -21.03 15.13 -25.18
N TYR A 45 -21.07 15.07 -26.51
CA TYR A 45 -19.99 15.55 -27.36
C TYR A 45 -20.34 16.83 -28.10
N GLN A 46 -19.33 17.68 -28.29
CA GLN A 46 -19.42 18.90 -29.10
C GLN A 46 -19.85 18.59 -30.54
N GLU A 47 -19.32 17.49 -31.09
CA GLU A 47 -19.61 17.01 -32.43
C GLU A 47 -21.09 16.59 -32.58
N GLN A 48 -21.74 16.12 -31.50
CA GLN A 48 -23.18 15.83 -31.52
C GLN A 48 -24.00 17.11 -31.64
N VAL A 49 -23.63 18.17 -30.91
CA VAL A 49 -24.27 19.50 -31.04
C VAL A 49 -24.12 20.03 -32.46
N MET A 50 -22.94 19.90 -33.06
CA MET A 50 -22.72 20.30 -34.45
C MET A 50 -23.56 19.49 -35.45
N GLN A 51 -23.64 18.17 -35.26
CA GLN A 51 -24.47 17.29 -36.10
C GLN A 51 -25.96 17.60 -35.95
N ILE A 52 -26.45 17.91 -34.74
CA ILE A 52 -27.84 18.32 -34.52
C ILE A 52 -28.11 19.65 -35.22
N ALA A 53 -27.21 20.63 -35.11
CA ALA A 53 -27.33 21.90 -35.82
C ALA A 53 -27.40 21.73 -37.35
N GLN A 54 -26.62 20.80 -37.90
CA GLN A 54 -26.64 20.46 -39.32
C GLN A 54 -27.95 19.77 -39.73
N VAL A 55 -28.32 18.68 -39.06
CA VAL A 55 -29.45 17.83 -39.46
C VAL A 55 -30.79 18.50 -39.17
N MET A 56 -30.90 19.22 -38.06
CA MET A 56 -32.14 19.87 -37.64
C MET A 56 -32.18 21.31 -38.12
N GLY A 57 -31.14 22.11 -37.86
CA GLY A 57 -31.10 23.53 -38.20
C GLY A 57 -30.66 23.85 -39.64
N GLY A 58 -30.21 22.87 -40.43
CA GLY A 58 -29.75 23.11 -41.80
C GLY A 58 -28.40 23.84 -41.89
N TYR A 59 -27.60 23.81 -40.83
CA TYR A 59 -26.29 24.46 -40.79
C TYR A 59 -25.29 23.74 -41.70
N SER A 60 -24.33 24.48 -42.26
CA SER A 60 -23.08 23.90 -42.75
C SER A 60 -22.22 23.42 -41.56
N LEU A 61 -21.27 22.50 -41.78
CA LEU A 61 -20.35 22.08 -40.71
C LEU A 61 -19.54 23.25 -40.13
N GLY A 62 -19.13 24.20 -40.98
CA GLY A 62 -18.41 25.40 -40.55
C GLY A 62 -19.27 26.32 -39.67
N SER A 63 -20.52 26.58 -40.08
CA SER A 63 -21.44 27.39 -39.27
C SER A 63 -21.87 26.68 -37.99
N ALA A 64 -21.93 25.35 -37.98
CA ALA A 64 -22.19 24.56 -36.77
C ALA A 64 -21.04 24.66 -35.74
N ASP A 65 -19.78 24.76 -36.19
CA ASP A 65 -18.66 25.04 -35.27
C ASP A 65 -18.75 26.46 -34.71
N LEU A 66 -19.17 27.46 -35.52
CA LEU A 66 -19.41 28.82 -35.01
C LEU A 66 -20.48 28.82 -33.92
N LEU A 67 -21.59 28.10 -34.12
CA LEU A 67 -22.62 27.90 -33.10
C LEU A 67 -22.04 27.29 -31.81
N ARG A 68 -21.24 26.23 -31.93
CA ARG A 68 -20.57 25.60 -30.77
C ARG A 68 -19.67 26.60 -30.03
N ARG A 69 -18.92 27.43 -30.74
CA ARG A 69 -18.05 28.47 -30.14
C ARG A 69 -18.88 29.54 -29.41
N ALA A 70 -19.98 29.98 -30.01
CA ALA A 70 -20.91 30.95 -29.42
C ALA A 70 -21.50 30.40 -28.10
N MET A 71 -21.95 29.14 -28.11
CA MET A 71 -22.46 28.47 -26.91
C MET A 71 -21.40 28.34 -25.81
N GLY A 72 -20.13 28.11 -26.17
CA GLY A 72 -19.03 28.06 -25.22
C GLY A 72 -18.71 29.42 -24.57
N LYS A 73 -18.84 30.52 -25.32
CA LYS A 73 -18.62 31.89 -24.83
C LYS A 73 -19.78 32.43 -24.00
N LYS A 74 -20.98 31.87 -24.15
CA LYS A 74 -22.22 32.32 -23.48
C LYS A 74 -22.57 33.79 -23.75
N ASP A 75 -22.28 34.29 -24.95
CA ASP A 75 -22.69 35.64 -25.36
C ASP A 75 -24.19 35.65 -25.64
N ALA A 76 -24.96 36.38 -24.82
CA ALA A 76 -26.41 36.41 -24.89
C ALA A 76 -26.94 36.96 -26.23
N LYS A 77 -26.23 37.93 -26.84
CA LYS A 77 -26.67 38.55 -28.10
C LYS A 77 -26.41 37.62 -29.28
N GLU A 78 -25.24 36.98 -29.30
CA GLU A 78 -24.88 35.99 -30.33
C GLU A 78 -25.78 34.75 -30.23
N MET A 79 -26.08 34.29 -29.01
CA MET A 79 -26.96 33.14 -28.77
C MET A 79 -28.41 33.39 -29.20
N ALA A 80 -28.94 34.58 -28.98
CA ALA A 80 -30.27 34.95 -29.47
C ALA A 80 -30.35 34.90 -31.01
N GLN A 81 -29.34 35.44 -31.70
CA GLN A 81 -29.26 35.37 -33.17
C GLN A 81 -29.16 33.94 -33.66
N GLN A 82 -28.33 33.12 -33.02
CA GLN A 82 -28.17 31.71 -33.38
C GLN A 82 -29.45 30.90 -33.12
N ARG A 83 -30.20 31.23 -32.06
CA ARG A 83 -31.50 30.62 -31.76
C ARG A 83 -32.49 30.86 -32.89
N ASP A 84 -32.58 32.10 -33.37
CA ASP A 84 -33.50 32.45 -34.47
C ASP A 84 -33.12 31.70 -35.77
N VAL A 85 -31.82 31.65 -36.09
CA VAL A 85 -31.32 30.90 -37.26
C VAL A 85 -31.63 29.41 -37.15
N PHE A 86 -31.39 28.80 -35.98
CA PHE A 86 -31.68 27.39 -35.75
C PHE A 86 -33.18 27.08 -35.84
N VAL A 87 -34.03 27.88 -35.21
CA VAL A 87 -35.49 27.66 -35.23
C VAL A 87 -36.05 27.80 -36.64
N ALA A 88 -35.65 28.83 -37.39
CA ALA A 88 -36.07 29.01 -38.78
C ALA A 88 -35.61 27.84 -39.68
N GLY A 89 -34.37 27.38 -39.49
CA GLY A 89 -33.83 26.22 -40.19
C GLY A 89 -34.56 24.92 -39.83
N ALA A 90 -34.89 24.73 -38.57
CA ALA A 90 -35.64 23.57 -38.07
C ALA A 90 -37.08 23.53 -38.57
N GLU A 91 -37.76 24.69 -38.62
CA GLU A 91 -39.09 24.82 -39.22
C GLU A 91 -39.06 24.46 -40.72
N LYS A 92 -38.06 24.95 -41.47
CA LYS A 92 -37.84 24.56 -42.88
C LYS A 92 -37.58 23.06 -43.03
N ASN A 93 -36.94 22.45 -42.04
CA ASN A 93 -36.73 21.01 -41.93
C ASN A 93 -37.88 20.25 -41.24
N ARG A 94 -39.09 20.82 -41.22
CA ARG A 94 -40.35 20.20 -40.75
C ARG A 94 -40.37 19.83 -39.26
N LEU A 95 -39.54 20.46 -38.43
CA LEU A 95 -39.66 20.37 -36.97
C LEU A 95 -40.58 21.49 -36.45
N PRO A 96 -41.64 21.19 -35.68
CA PRO A 96 -42.50 22.22 -35.10
C PRO A 96 -41.70 23.20 -34.23
N ARG A 97 -42.05 24.50 -34.30
CA ARG A 97 -41.37 25.59 -33.58
C ARG A 97 -41.12 25.28 -32.09
N ALA A 98 -42.13 24.77 -31.39
CA ALA A 98 -42.02 24.43 -29.97
C ALA A 98 -40.95 23.37 -29.70
N LYS A 99 -40.86 22.34 -30.55
CA LYS A 99 -39.81 21.32 -30.46
C LYS A 99 -38.43 21.86 -30.85
N ALA A 100 -38.37 22.78 -31.81
CA ALA A 100 -37.12 23.43 -32.20
C ALA A 100 -36.53 24.29 -31.08
N ILE A 101 -37.38 25.08 -30.41
CA ILE A 101 -36.99 25.88 -29.24
C ILE A 101 -36.49 24.96 -28.12
N LEU A 102 -37.26 23.92 -27.78
CA LEU A 102 -36.88 22.96 -26.74
C LEU A 102 -35.54 22.26 -27.07
N LEU A 103 -35.34 21.87 -28.33
CA LEU A 103 -34.08 21.24 -28.75
C LEU A 103 -32.89 22.20 -28.65
N PHE A 104 -33.08 23.48 -29.01
CA PHE A 104 -32.05 24.49 -28.85
C PHE A 104 -31.73 24.75 -27.36
N ASP A 105 -32.74 24.83 -26.49
CA ASP A 105 -32.56 24.99 -25.04
C ASP A 105 -31.74 23.83 -24.45
N LEU A 106 -32.03 22.60 -24.88
CA LEU A 106 -31.24 21.44 -24.48
C LEU A 106 -29.80 21.57 -24.98
N MET A 107 -29.59 21.90 -26.27
CA MET A 107 -28.25 22.09 -26.81
C MET A 107 -27.45 23.17 -26.04
N GLU A 108 -28.08 24.30 -25.71
CA GLU A 108 -27.48 25.39 -24.94
C GLU A 108 -27.09 24.94 -23.52
N LYS A 109 -28.00 24.24 -22.82
CA LYS A 109 -27.73 23.66 -21.50
C LYS A 109 -26.54 22.69 -21.54
N PHE A 110 -26.45 21.85 -22.58
CA PHE A 110 -25.38 20.86 -22.72
C PHE A 110 -24.07 21.41 -23.26
N ALA A 111 -24.08 22.47 -24.07
CA ALA A 111 -22.88 23.00 -24.70
C ALA A 111 -21.85 23.52 -23.70
N GLY A 112 -22.30 24.01 -22.52
CA GLY A 112 -21.42 24.34 -21.40
C GLY A 112 -20.63 23.13 -20.86
N TYR A 113 -21.10 21.92 -21.12
CA TYR A 113 -20.51 20.65 -20.66
C TYR A 113 -20.22 19.68 -21.81
N GLY A 114 -20.26 20.12 -23.06
CA GLY A 114 -19.89 19.32 -24.22
C GLY A 114 -18.39 19.03 -24.24
N PHE A 115 -18.00 17.78 -24.47
CA PHE A 115 -16.60 17.38 -24.56
C PHE A 115 -16.19 17.13 -26.02
N ASN A 116 -14.92 17.35 -26.35
CA ASN A 116 -14.41 17.05 -27.69
C ASN A 116 -14.25 15.53 -27.88
N LYS A 117 -15.00 14.94 -28.82
CA LYS A 117 -15.02 13.49 -29.03
C LYS A 117 -13.70 12.96 -29.56
N SER A 118 -13.03 13.67 -30.48
CA SER A 118 -11.74 13.24 -31.02
C SER A 118 -10.67 13.08 -29.92
N HIS A 119 -10.58 14.04 -29.01
CA HIS A 119 -9.68 14.00 -27.88
C HIS A 119 -10.05 12.87 -26.91
N ALA A 120 -11.33 12.75 -26.55
CA ALA A 120 -11.79 11.67 -25.67
C ALA A 120 -11.53 10.28 -26.26
N ALA A 121 -11.75 10.10 -27.56
CA ALA A 121 -11.55 8.81 -28.24
C ALA A 121 -10.07 8.40 -28.25
N ALA A 122 -9.17 9.33 -28.54
CA ALA A 122 -7.73 9.07 -28.55
C ALA A 122 -7.21 8.60 -27.18
N TYR A 123 -7.61 9.27 -26.09
CA TYR A 123 -7.23 8.85 -24.73
C TYR A 123 -7.97 7.59 -24.27
N ALA A 124 -9.22 7.39 -24.68
CA ALA A 124 -9.96 6.17 -24.38
C ALA A 124 -9.30 4.94 -25.02
N LEU A 125 -8.68 5.08 -26.20
CA LEU A 125 -7.91 4.01 -26.82
C LEU A 125 -6.71 3.61 -25.95
N ILE A 126 -5.97 4.58 -25.39
CA ILE A 126 -4.85 4.31 -24.48
C ILE A 126 -5.35 3.59 -23.22
N ALA A 127 -6.44 4.07 -22.61
CA ALA A 127 -7.03 3.41 -21.44
C ALA A 127 -7.50 1.98 -21.73
N TYR A 128 -8.04 1.73 -22.93
CA TYR A 128 -8.40 0.38 -23.35
C TYR A 128 -7.16 -0.49 -23.56
N GLN A 129 -6.11 0.03 -24.20
CA GLN A 129 -4.86 -0.69 -24.40
C GLN A 129 -4.18 -1.05 -23.07
N THR A 130 -4.16 -0.15 -22.09
CA THR A 130 -3.60 -0.43 -20.76
C THR A 130 -4.43 -1.48 -20.02
N ALA A 131 -5.76 -1.39 -20.06
CA ALA A 131 -6.65 -2.40 -19.48
C ALA A 131 -6.49 -3.77 -20.16
N TYR A 132 -6.37 -3.80 -21.49
CA TYR A 132 -6.12 -5.00 -22.27
C TYR A 132 -4.80 -5.68 -21.87
N LEU A 133 -3.72 -4.91 -21.77
CA LEU A 133 -2.42 -5.43 -21.35
C LEU A 133 -2.46 -5.94 -19.90
N LYS A 134 -3.12 -5.22 -18.99
CA LYS A 134 -3.32 -5.69 -17.61
C LYS A 134 -4.12 -6.99 -17.56
N ALA A 135 -5.12 -7.17 -18.42
CA ALA A 135 -5.94 -8.38 -18.45
C ALA A 135 -5.25 -9.60 -19.08
N HIS A 136 -4.46 -9.39 -20.14
CA HIS A 136 -3.90 -10.49 -20.95
C HIS A 136 -2.41 -10.76 -20.72
N ALA A 137 -1.65 -9.78 -20.23
CA ALA A 137 -0.23 -9.91 -19.91
C ALA A 137 0.09 -9.22 -18.57
N PRO A 138 -0.57 -9.63 -17.46
CA PRO A 138 -0.53 -8.90 -16.19
C PRO A 138 0.88 -8.75 -15.63
N SER A 139 1.70 -9.83 -15.65
CA SER A 139 3.08 -9.80 -15.16
C SER A 139 3.95 -8.79 -15.94
N ALA A 140 3.92 -8.83 -17.27
CA ALA A 140 4.71 -7.92 -18.11
C ALA A 140 4.22 -6.46 -18.00
N PHE A 141 2.91 -6.25 -17.99
CA PHE A 141 2.30 -4.93 -17.80
C PHE A 141 2.72 -4.33 -16.45
N MET A 142 2.63 -5.12 -15.38
CA MET A 142 2.94 -4.65 -14.04
C MET A 142 4.44 -4.44 -13.83
N ALA A 143 5.30 -5.32 -14.36
CA ALA A 143 6.74 -5.12 -14.37
C ALA A 143 7.15 -3.82 -15.09
N ALA A 144 6.48 -3.48 -16.20
CA ALA A 144 6.71 -2.22 -16.91
C ALA A 144 6.29 -1.00 -16.07
N ASN A 145 5.13 -1.04 -15.40
CA ASN A 145 4.68 0.05 -14.52
C ASN A 145 5.60 0.21 -13.31
N LEU A 146 5.97 -0.88 -12.62
CA LEU A 146 6.93 -0.88 -11.52
C LEU A 146 8.27 -0.27 -11.95
N SER A 147 8.75 -0.62 -13.15
CA SER A 147 9.98 -0.06 -13.69
C SER A 147 9.86 1.42 -14.03
N ALA A 148 8.69 1.88 -14.51
CA ALA A 148 8.48 3.29 -14.84
C ALA A 148 8.48 4.21 -13.61
N VAL A 149 8.21 3.66 -12.42
CA VAL A 149 8.17 4.42 -11.16
C VAL A 149 9.23 3.95 -10.15
N MET A 150 10.25 3.23 -10.58
CA MET A 150 11.21 2.56 -9.68
C MET A 150 11.97 3.52 -8.75
N ASP A 151 12.08 4.80 -9.10
CA ASP A 151 12.70 5.84 -8.27
C ASP A 151 11.79 6.36 -7.13
N ASP A 152 10.49 6.03 -7.16
CA ASP A 152 9.47 6.48 -6.21
C ASP A 152 8.97 5.29 -5.38
N THR A 153 9.51 5.13 -4.17
CA THR A 153 9.24 3.94 -3.35
C THR A 153 7.79 3.83 -2.89
N ASP A 154 7.09 4.95 -2.75
CA ASP A 154 5.68 4.95 -2.35
C ASP A 154 4.81 4.43 -3.51
N LYS A 155 5.12 4.85 -4.75
CA LYS A 155 4.45 4.30 -5.94
C LYS A 155 4.81 2.84 -6.20
N VAL A 156 6.08 2.45 -6.01
CA VAL A 156 6.49 1.03 -6.11
C VAL A 156 5.68 0.19 -5.13
N HIS A 157 5.49 0.65 -3.90
CA HIS A 157 4.66 -0.05 -2.92
C HIS A 157 3.20 -0.18 -3.38
N GLN A 158 2.59 0.90 -3.88
CA GLN A 158 1.22 0.86 -4.43
C GLN A 158 1.07 -0.16 -5.59
N PHE A 159 2.02 -0.18 -6.53
CA PHE A 159 1.99 -1.15 -7.62
C PHE A 159 2.30 -2.56 -7.15
N TYR A 160 3.13 -2.74 -6.11
CA TYR A 160 3.34 -4.04 -5.48
C TYR A 160 2.03 -4.57 -4.88
N GLU A 161 1.30 -3.75 -4.13
CA GLU A 161 -0.01 -4.13 -3.58
C GLU A 161 -1.02 -4.48 -4.68
N ASP A 162 -1.09 -3.67 -5.74
CA ASP A 162 -1.93 -3.96 -6.92
C ASP A 162 -1.48 -5.27 -7.61
N SER A 163 -0.17 -5.54 -7.68
CA SER A 163 0.36 -6.80 -8.23
C SER A 163 -0.19 -8.01 -7.44
N VAL A 164 -0.06 -7.96 -6.12
CA VAL A 164 -0.51 -9.04 -5.23
C VAL A 164 -2.03 -9.19 -5.29
N ALA A 165 -2.78 -8.07 -5.32
CA ALA A 165 -4.23 -8.07 -5.46
C ALA A 165 -4.72 -8.68 -6.79
N ASN A 166 -3.92 -8.57 -7.85
CA ASN A 166 -4.18 -9.21 -9.15
C ASN A 166 -3.58 -10.63 -9.26
N GLY A 167 -3.16 -11.23 -8.14
CA GLY A 167 -2.67 -12.61 -8.09
C GLY A 167 -1.25 -12.81 -8.63
N LEU A 168 -0.47 -11.73 -8.80
CA LEU A 168 0.92 -11.82 -9.22
C LEU A 168 1.84 -12.06 -8.02
N LYS A 169 2.88 -12.87 -8.23
CA LYS A 169 3.95 -13.08 -7.26
C LYS A 169 5.13 -12.18 -7.59
N VAL A 170 5.54 -11.33 -6.66
CA VAL A 170 6.75 -10.52 -6.79
C VAL A 170 7.87 -11.17 -5.98
N LEU A 171 8.90 -11.65 -6.65
CA LEU A 171 10.08 -12.25 -6.04
C LEU A 171 11.03 -11.17 -5.57
N ALA A 172 11.75 -11.43 -4.48
CA ALA A 172 12.83 -10.58 -3.98
C ALA A 172 13.90 -10.30 -5.06
N PRO A 173 14.66 -9.19 -4.92
CA PRO A 173 15.83 -8.95 -5.76
C PRO A 173 16.81 -10.11 -5.62
N ASP A 174 17.63 -10.32 -6.64
CA ASP A 174 18.61 -11.40 -6.67
C ASP A 174 19.79 -10.98 -7.55
N ILE A 175 21.03 -11.11 -7.07
CA ILE A 175 22.20 -10.65 -7.82
C ILE A 175 22.47 -11.48 -9.08
N ASN A 176 22.01 -12.74 -9.12
CA ASN A 176 22.32 -13.66 -10.21
C ASN A 176 21.26 -13.68 -11.31
N SER A 177 20.00 -13.40 -10.97
CA SER A 177 18.85 -13.42 -11.87
C SER A 177 18.11 -12.08 -12.01
N GLY A 178 18.40 -11.10 -11.15
CA GLY A 178 17.79 -9.78 -11.19
C GLY A 178 18.41 -8.88 -12.24
N GLU A 179 17.59 -8.01 -12.83
CA GLU A 179 18.02 -6.96 -13.75
C GLU A 179 17.92 -5.58 -13.09
N TYR A 180 18.39 -4.53 -13.76
CA TYR A 180 18.21 -3.16 -13.26
C TYR A 180 16.72 -2.83 -13.06
N ARG A 181 15.88 -3.17 -14.04
CA ARG A 181 14.43 -2.98 -14.03
C ARG A 181 13.69 -4.18 -13.45
N PHE A 182 12.42 -4.00 -13.10
CA PHE A 182 11.54 -5.13 -12.80
C PHE A 182 11.30 -5.93 -14.07
N VAL A 183 11.39 -7.25 -13.99
CA VAL A 183 11.25 -8.13 -15.16
C VAL A 183 10.21 -9.23 -14.91
N PRO A 184 9.34 -9.53 -15.89
CA PRO A 184 8.47 -10.68 -15.81
C PRO A 184 9.31 -11.96 -15.95
N VAL A 185 9.23 -12.85 -14.95
CA VAL A 185 9.85 -14.18 -15.01
C VAL A 185 8.96 -15.14 -15.79
N ASP A 186 7.64 -15.04 -15.57
CA ASP A 186 6.61 -15.79 -16.28
C ASP A 186 5.29 -14.97 -16.30
N ALA A 187 4.19 -15.59 -16.72
CA ALA A 187 2.88 -14.93 -16.85
C ALA A 187 2.30 -14.40 -15.53
N SER A 188 2.76 -14.91 -14.39
CA SER A 188 2.26 -14.63 -13.04
C SER A 188 3.32 -14.13 -12.07
N THR A 189 4.60 -14.16 -12.45
CA THR A 189 5.72 -13.87 -11.55
C THR A 189 6.60 -12.73 -12.07
N ILE A 190 6.94 -11.79 -11.19
CA ILE A 190 7.82 -10.65 -11.46
C ILE A 190 9.05 -10.74 -10.55
N ARG A 191 10.24 -10.49 -11.09
CA ARG A 191 11.46 -10.31 -10.31
C ARG A 191 11.65 -8.84 -9.96
N TYR A 192 11.92 -8.55 -8.70
CA TYR A 192 12.25 -7.21 -8.25
C TYR A 192 13.49 -6.66 -8.98
N GLY A 193 13.40 -5.41 -9.46
CA GLY A 193 14.52 -4.74 -10.10
C GLY A 193 15.59 -4.34 -9.09
N LEU A 194 16.86 -4.66 -9.36
CA LEU A 194 17.99 -4.27 -8.51
C LEU A 194 18.10 -2.75 -8.39
N GLY A 195 17.71 -2.00 -9.42
CA GLY A 195 17.71 -0.53 -9.42
C GLY A 195 16.69 0.11 -8.49
N ALA A 196 15.65 -0.63 -8.07
CA ALA A 196 14.63 -0.15 -7.14
C ALA A 196 15.06 -0.31 -5.66
N VAL A 197 16.26 -0.83 -5.39
CA VAL A 197 16.80 -0.92 -4.02
C VAL A 197 17.38 0.44 -3.63
N LYS A 198 16.89 1.01 -2.53
CA LYS A 198 17.33 2.32 -2.00
C LYS A 198 18.84 2.32 -1.78
N GLY A 199 19.50 3.35 -2.30
CA GLY A 199 20.95 3.50 -2.18
C GLY A 199 21.76 2.74 -3.21
N THR A 200 21.12 2.02 -4.14
CA THR A 200 21.79 1.50 -5.34
C THR A 200 21.64 2.51 -6.48
N GLY A 201 22.76 2.89 -7.11
CA GLY A 201 22.75 3.75 -8.29
C GLY A 201 22.72 2.93 -9.57
N GLU A 202 22.17 3.47 -10.66
CA GLU A 202 22.14 2.81 -11.98
C GLU A 202 23.54 2.36 -12.42
N SER A 203 24.56 3.21 -12.23
CA SER A 203 25.95 2.87 -12.55
C SER A 203 26.48 1.68 -11.74
N ALA A 204 26.10 1.58 -10.46
CA ALA A 204 26.52 0.48 -9.60
C ALA A 204 25.87 -0.84 -10.04
N ILE A 205 24.57 -0.81 -10.36
CA ILE A 205 23.88 -2.00 -10.88
C ILE A 205 24.42 -2.39 -12.25
N ALA A 206 24.67 -1.44 -13.16
CA ALA A 206 25.28 -1.73 -14.45
C ALA A 206 26.66 -2.39 -14.31
N ALA A 207 27.49 -1.94 -13.37
CA ALA A 207 28.78 -2.57 -13.06
C ALA A 207 28.63 -4.01 -12.53
N ILE A 208 27.62 -4.26 -11.69
CA ILE A 208 27.29 -5.60 -11.20
C ILE A 208 26.86 -6.53 -12.35
N LEU A 209 25.96 -6.06 -13.22
CA LEU A 209 25.49 -6.83 -14.37
C LEU A 209 26.62 -7.13 -15.36
N ALA A 210 27.52 -6.16 -15.59
CA ALA A 210 28.71 -6.35 -16.42
C ALA A 210 29.66 -7.41 -15.81
N ALA A 211 29.95 -7.33 -14.51
CA ALA A 211 30.78 -8.31 -13.83
C ALA A 211 30.17 -9.72 -13.87
N ARG A 212 28.83 -9.84 -13.81
CA ARG A 212 28.09 -11.10 -13.90
C ARG A 212 28.22 -11.81 -15.25
N MET A 213 28.64 -11.11 -16.32
CA MET A 213 28.86 -11.74 -17.63
C MET A 213 29.94 -12.83 -17.60
N ASP A 214 30.87 -12.77 -16.64
CA ASP A 214 31.89 -13.80 -16.43
C ASP A 214 31.35 -15.06 -15.71
N GLY A 215 30.05 -15.11 -15.40
CA GLY A 215 29.36 -16.22 -14.74
C GLY A 215 28.60 -15.81 -13.47
N PRO A 216 27.74 -16.68 -12.92
CA PRO A 216 27.01 -16.38 -11.68
C PRO A 216 27.97 -16.14 -10.51
N PHE A 217 27.61 -15.24 -9.60
CA PHE A 217 28.33 -15.01 -8.36
C PHE A 217 28.13 -16.20 -7.41
N ARG A 218 29.24 -16.68 -6.84
CA ARG A 218 29.25 -17.87 -5.97
C ARG A 218 29.03 -17.56 -4.50
N ASP A 219 29.52 -16.42 -4.03
CA ASP A 219 29.42 -15.94 -2.66
C ASP A 219 29.68 -14.42 -2.60
N LEU A 220 29.60 -13.84 -1.40
CA LEU A 220 29.87 -12.41 -1.17
C LEU A 220 31.31 -12.00 -1.53
N PHE A 221 32.29 -12.89 -1.34
CA PHE A 221 33.69 -12.58 -1.62
C PHE A 221 33.96 -12.60 -3.12
N ASP A 222 33.43 -13.59 -3.85
CA ASP A 222 33.44 -13.66 -5.32
C ASP A 222 32.78 -12.44 -5.94
N PHE A 223 31.67 -11.98 -5.36
CA PHE A 223 31.02 -10.73 -5.76
C PHE A 223 31.95 -9.52 -5.57
N CYS A 224 32.48 -9.30 -4.36
CA CYS A 224 33.35 -8.15 -4.06
C CYS A 224 34.67 -8.15 -4.85
N GLU A 225 35.17 -9.33 -5.23
CA GLU A 225 36.39 -9.50 -6.03
C GLU A 225 36.19 -9.07 -7.50
N ARG A 226 34.99 -9.31 -8.05
CA ARG A 226 34.68 -9.11 -9.48
C ARG A 226 34.11 -7.73 -9.81
N VAL A 227 33.43 -7.07 -8.86
CA VAL A 227 32.77 -5.78 -9.10
C VAL A 227 33.75 -4.61 -8.95
N ASP A 228 33.52 -3.53 -9.72
CA ASP A 228 34.27 -2.28 -9.54
C ASP A 228 33.87 -1.59 -8.24
N LYS A 229 34.75 -1.70 -7.24
CA LYS A 229 34.61 -1.15 -5.89
C LYS A 229 34.49 0.38 -5.85
N ARG A 230 34.93 1.09 -6.91
CA ARG A 230 34.76 2.55 -7.01
C ARG A 230 33.30 2.94 -7.21
N THR A 231 32.56 2.12 -7.96
CA THR A 231 31.15 2.34 -8.27
C THR A 231 30.25 1.55 -7.30
N VAL A 232 30.63 0.32 -6.95
CA VAL A 232 29.93 -0.55 -5.99
C VAL A 232 30.57 -0.43 -4.62
N ASN A 233 30.22 0.64 -3.90
CA ASN A 233 30.76 0.89 -2.56
C ASN A 233 30.04 0.06 -1.47
N ARG A 234 30.57 0.11 -0.24
CA ARG A 234 30.00 -0.59 0.93
C ARG A 234 28.51 -0.36 1.13
N ARG A 235 28.01 0.86 0.92
CA ARG A 235 26.57 1.17 1.12
C ARG A 235 25.69 0.42 0.12
N VAL A 236 26.14 0.30 -1.14
CA VAL A 236 25.43 -0.47 -2.18
C VAL A 236 25.35 -1.94 -1.79
N VAL A 237 26.48 -2.55 -1.36
CA VAL A 237 26.51 -3.96 -0.96
C VAL A 237 25.64 -4.21 0.27
N GLU A 238 25.72 -3.36 1.30
CA GLU A 238 24.86 -3.46 2.48
C GLU A 238 23.37 -3.34 2.13
N ALA A 239 22.99 -2.42 1.23
CA ALA A 239 21.61 -2.26 0.78
C ALA A 239 21.10 -3.51 0.06
N LEU A 240 21.91 -4.09 -0.83
CA LEU A 240 21.58 -5.33 -1.55
C LEU A 240 21.44 -6.53 -0.61
N VAL A 241 22.31 -6.65 0.41
CA VAL A 241 22.20 -7.70 1.44
C VAL A 241 20.91 -7.54 2.25
N ARG A 242 20.58 -6.32 2.70
CA ARG A 242 19.35 -6.04 3.47
C ARG A 242 18.09 -6.35 2.65
N ALA A 243 18.11 -6.03 1.35
CA ALA A 243 17.04 -6.29 0.41
C ALA A 243 16.86 -7.78 0.07
N GLY A 244 17.81 -8.64 0.44
CA GLY A 244 17.78 -10.08 0.17
C GLY A 244 18.36 -10.50 -1.17
N ALA A 245 19.11 -9.62 -1.85
CA ALA A 245 19.68 -9.92 -3.18
C ALA A 245 20.72 -11.07 -3.17
N PHE A 246 21.26 -11.40 -1.99
CA PHE A 246 22.24 -12.48 -1.81
C PHE A 246 21.62 -13.79 -1.29
N ASP A 247 20.31 -13.85 -1.06
CA ASP A 247 19.64 -15.01 -0.45
C ASP A 247 19.75 -16.27 -1.34
N GLY A 248 19.81 -16.11 -2.67
CA GLY A 248 19.94 -17.23 -3.61
C GLY A 248 21.34 -17.85 -3.65
N VAL A 249 22.37 -17.10 -3.24
CA VAL A 249 23.79 -17.49 -3.36
C VAL A 249 24.20 -18.45 -2.24
N ASN A 250 23.61 -18.29 -1.04
CA ASN A 250 23.86 -19.15 0.11
C ASN A 250 22.71 -20.16 0.29
N ALA A 251 22.63 -21.16 -0.61
CA ALA A 251 21.85 -22.40 -0.46
C ALA A 251 20.48 -22.30 0.24
N GLY A 252 19.68 -21.26 -0.03
CA GLY A 252 18.33 -21.12 0.51
C GLY A 252 18.25 -20.80 2.01
N ASP A 253 19.37 -20.44 2.66
CA ASP A 253 19.34 -20.05 4.07
C ASP A 253 19.16 -18.54 4.24
N HIS A 254 17.91 -18.11 4.32
CA HIS A 254 17.54 -16.74 4.71
C HIS A 254 18.12 -16.33 6.08
N SER A 255 18.70 -17.25 6.86
CA SER A 255 19.36 -16.96 8.14
C SER A 255 20.70 -16.24 8.00
N ALA A 256 21.34 -16.28 6.83
CA ALA A 256 22.69 -15.76 6.63
C ALA A 256 22.78 -14.24 6.40
N ARG A 257 21.66 -13.52 6.25
CA ARG A 257 21.70 -12.05 6.00
C ARG A 257 22.46 -11.28 7.09
N ALA A 258 22.32 -11.70 8.34
CA ALA A 258 23.05 -11.11 9.47
C ALA A 258 24.57 -11.28 9.32
N SER A 259 25.01 -12.50 9.02
CA SER A 259 26.41 -12.83 8.78
C SER A 259 26.96 -12.16 7.53
N LEU A 260 26.20 -12.11 6.44
CA LEU A 260 26.57 -11.40 5.22
C LEU A 260 26.78 -9.92 5.50
N LEU A 261 25.84 -9.26 6.20
CA LEU A 261 25.94 -7.84 6.52
C LEU A 261 27.16 -7.55 7.39
N ALA A 262 27.42 -8.38 8.41
CA ALA A 262 28.60 -8.28 9.25
C ALA A 262 29.91 -8.51 8.47
N SER A 263 29.87 -9.31 7.39
CA SER A 263 31.04 -9.67 6.58
C SER A 263 31.33 -8.71 5.43
N VAL A 264 30.44 -7.75 5.10
CA VAL A 264 30.62 -6.84 3.94
C VAL A 264 31.96 -6.09 4.00
N GLY A 265 32.33 -5.58 5.17
CA GLY A 265 33.61 -4.86 5.34
C GLY A 265 34.81 -5.74 5.04
N ILE A 266 34.84 -6.94 5.63
CA ILE A 266 35.91 -7.92 5.44
C ILE A 266 36.00 -8.37 3.99
N ALA A 267 34.86 -8.59 3.32
CA ALA A 267 34.83 -9.00 1.93
C ALA A 267 35.40 -7.93 0.97
N LEU A 268 35.10 -6.65 1.22
CA LEU A 268 35.65 -5.54 0.44
C LEU A 268 37.16 -5.37 0.68
N GLU A 269 37.60 -5.45 1.94
CA GLU A 269 39.02 -5.37 2.30
C GLU A 269 39.82 -6.53 1.69
N ALA A 270 39.30 -7.76 1.74
CA ALA A 270 39.91 -8.91 1.12
C ALA A 270 40.06 -8.73 -0.40
N ALA A 271 39.00 -8.24 -1.07
CA ALA A 271 39.04 -7.98 -2.50
C ALA A 271 40.06 -6.87 -2.88
N GLU A 272 40.22 -5.83 -2.06
CA GLU A 272 41.28 -4.83 -2.25
C GLU A 272 42.68 -5.44 -2.09
N GLN A 273 42.88 -6.30 -1.10
CA GLN A 273 44.16 -6.93 -0.84
C GLN A 273 44.55 -7.87 -2.01
N THR A 274 43.61 -8.67 -2.51
CA THR A 274 43.83 -9.53 -3.69
C THR A 274 44.22 -8.71 -4.91
N GLU A 275 43.55 -7.57 -5.17
CA GLU A 275 43.87 -6.69 -6.30
C GLU A 275 45.27 -6.05 -6.16
N ARG A 276 45.66 -5.62 -4.95
CA ARG A 276 47.01 -5.08 -4.68
C ARG A 276 48.08 -6.14 -4.88
N ASN A 277 47.84 -7.36 -4.39
CA ASN A 277 48.78 -8.47 -4.54
C ASN A 277 48.95 -8.87 -6.01
N ALA A 278 47.87 -8.94 -6.78
CA ALA A 278 47.94 -9.23 -8.22
C ALA A 278 48.81 -8.20 -8.97
N LYS A 279 48.68 -6.91 -8.63
CA LYS A 279 49.53 -5.83 -9.19
C LYS A 279 51.00 -5.95 -8.77
N GLN A 280 51.29 -6.47 -7.57
CA GLN A 280 52.67 -6.69 -7.09
C GLN A 280 53.31 -7.95 -7.70
N VAL A 281 52.59 -9.07 -7.81
CA VAL A 281 53.10 -10.32 -8.41
C VAL A 281 53.44 -10.10 -9.89
N SER A 282 52.67 -9.26 -10.60
CA SER A 282 52.97 -8.88 -11.98
C SER A 282 54.31 -8.15 -12.17
N LEU A 283 54.92 -7.59 -11.11
CA LEU A 283 56.21 -6.90 -11.14
C LEU A 283 57.42 -7.79 -10.84
N PHE A 284 57.21 -8.98 -10.27
CA PHE A 284 58.31 -9.88 -9.81
C PHE A 284 58.28 -11.28 -10.46
N GLY A 285 57.52 -11.47 -11.53
CA GLY A 285 57.38 -12.77 -12.21
C GLY A 285 56.41 -13.71 -11.49
N PRO A 286 56.04 -14.85 -12.11
CA PRO A 286 55.04 -15.75 -11.56
C PRO A 286 55.64 -16.54 -10.38
N GLY A 287 55.69 -15.91 -9.20
CA GLY A 287 55.87 -16.61 -7.93
C GLY A 287 54.63 -17.42 -7.63
N GLU A 288 54.81 -18.67 -7.23
CA GLU A 288 53.75 -19.63 -6.88
C GLU A 288 52.70 -18.96 -5.99
N GLY A 289 51.53 -18.70 -6.57
CA GLY A 289 50.41 -18.06 -5.90
C GLY A 289 49.88 -18.99 -4.82
N GLY A 290 50.34 -18.81 -3.58
CA GLY A 290 49.74 -19.42 -2.42
C GLY A 290 48.24 -19.13 -2.44
N SER A 291 47.42 -20.18 -2.42
CA SER A 291 45.97 -20.06 -2.36
C SER A 291 45.61 -19.20 -1.16
N GLN A 292 45.24 -17.93 -1.39
CA GLN A 292 44.74 -17.08 -0.32
C GLN A 292 43.42 -17.68 0.13
N GLN A 293 43.45 -18.27 1.32
CA GLN A 293 42.28 -18.84 1.95
C GLN A 293 41.28 -17.70 2.16
N LYS A 294 40.16 -17.73 1.42
CA LYS A 294 39.13 -16.70 1.54
C LYS A 294 38.65 -16.66 3.00
N PRO A 295 38.52 -15.47 3.62
CA PRO A 295 38.02 -15.37 4.99
C PRO A 295 36.65 -16.04 5.12
N ALA A 296 36.42 -16.70 6.25
CA ALA A 296 35.08 -17.20 6.56
C ALA A 296 34.13 -16.02 6.83
N LEU A 297 32.83 -16.22 6.59
CA LEU A 297 31.81 -15.25 7.01
C LEU A 297 31.84 -15.07 8.53
N VAL A 298 31.63 -13.84 8.99
CA VAL A 298 31.47 -13.50 10.40
C VAL A 298 30.22 -14.18 10.94
N ALA A 299 30.38 -15.01 11.98
CA ALA A 299 29.25 -15.60 12.67
C ALA A 299 28.44 -14.50 13.37
N ALA A 300 27.17 -14.38 13.00
CA ALA A 300 26.23 -13.45 13.63
C ALA A 300 24.93 -14.18 13.96
N PRO A 301 24.25 -13.83 15.06
CA PRO A 301 22.93 -14.38 15.35
C PRO A 301 21.96 -14.11 14.20
N ARG A 302 21.18 -15.13 13.83
CA ARG A 302 20.13 -15.01 12.83
C ARG A 302 19.20 -13.85 13.20
N TRP A 303 18.81 -13.04 12.22
CA TRP A 303 17.79 -12.02 12.43
C TRP A 303 16.44 -12.66 12.76
N GLU A 304 15.83 -12.16 13.83
CA GLU A 304 14.41 -12.39 14.08
C GLU A 304 13.56 -11.74 12.98
N GLU A 305 12.33 -12.20 12.82
CA GLU A 305 11.42 -11.73 11.75
C GLU A 305 11.25 -10.20 11.79
N ALA A 306 11.06 -9.62 12.96
CA ALA A 306 10.94 -8.18 13.13
C ALA A 306 12.20 -7.43 12.65
N GLN A 307 13.40 -7.93 12.97
CA GLN A 307 14.64 -7.31 12.50
C GLN A 307 14.79 -7.45 10.98
N ARG A 308 14.51 -8.62 10.41
CA ARG A 308 14.56 -8.84 8.96
C ARG A 308 13.63 -7.88 8.22
N LEU A 309 12.39 -7.75 8.68
CA LEU A 309 11.41 -6.84 8.10
C LEU A 309 11.85 -5.37 8.20
N ARG A 310 12.46 -4.95 9.31
CA ARG A 310 13.04 -3.60 9.45
C ARG A 310 14.15 -3.33 8.42
N GLU A 311 15.05 -4.28 8.21
CA GLU A 311 16.12 -4.14 7.22
C GLU A 311 15.58 -4.15 5.77
N GLU A 312 14.54 -4.96 5.50
CA GLU A 312 13.82 -4.93 4.21
C GLU A 312 13.18 -3.57 3.97
N LYS A 313 12.44 -3.02 4.96
CA LYS A 313 11.85 -1.68 4.82
C LYS A 313 12.91 -0.60 4.62
N ALA A 314 14.05 -0.68 5.31
CA ALA A 314 15.14 0.27 5.15
C ALA A 314 15.72 0.28 3.72
N SER A 315 15.76 -0.89 3.07
CA SER A 315 16.36 -1.05 1.73
C SER A 315 15.36 -0.97 0.58
N LEU A 316 14.12 -1.43 0.75
CA LEU A 316 13.08 -1.48 -0.28
C LEU A 316 12.03 -0.37 -0.11
N GLY A 317 11.88 0.17 1.11
CA GLY A 317 10.85 1.14 1.47
C GLY A 317 9.59 0.52 2.07
N PHE A 318 9.39 -0.80 1.94
CA PHE A 318 8.24 -1.52 2.49
C PHE A 318 8.60 -2.96 2.85
N TYR A 319 7.68 -3.67 3.51
CA TYR A 319 7.86 -5.06 3.92
C TYR A 319 7.53 -6.02 2.78
N LEU A 320 8.53 -6.72 2.23
CA LEU A 320 8.36 -7.62 1.10
C LEU A 320 8.03 -9.05 1.54
N SER A 321 8.78 -9.59 2.51
CA SER A 321 8.70 -11.01 2.88
C SER A 321 7.56 -11.37 3.84
N GLY A 322 6.86 -10.38 4.40
CA GLY A 322 5.83 -10.60 5.41
C GLY A 322 5.26 -9.30 5.96
N HIS A 323 4.54 -9.40 7.07
CA HIS A 323 3.88 -8.26 7.71
C HIS A 323 4.29 -8.16 9.19
N PRO A 324 4.64 -6.97 9.73
CA PRO A 324 5.14 -6.84 11.11
C PRO A 324 4.15 -7.32 12.18
N PHE A 325 2.85 -7.24 11.89
CA PHE A 325 1.80 -7.77 12.78
C PHE A 325 1.88 -9.29 12.99
N THR A 326 2.53 -10.04 12.09
CA THR A 326 2.59 -11.50 12.13
C THR A 326 3.20 -12.01 13.43
N ALA A 327 4.27 -11.37 13.92
CA ALA A 327 4.92 -11.73 15.18
C ALA A 327 3.99 -11.60 16.40
N TYR A 328 3.06 -10.65 16.36
CA TYR A 328 2.13 -10.36 17.46
C TYR A 328 0.76 -11.03 17.30
N ARG A 329 0.45 -11.57 16.11
CA ARG A 329 -0.87 -12.12 15.77
C ARG A 329 -1.33 -13.22 16.74
N ALA A 330 -0.45 -14.14 17.11
CA ALA A 330 -0.79 -15.24 18.02
C ALA A 330 -1.11 -14.77 19.44
N GLU A 331 -0.44 -13.72 19.90
CA GLU A 331 -0.64 -13.14 21.22
C GLU A 331 -1.89 -12.26 21.25
N ILE A 332 -1.97 -11.28 20.35
CA ILE A 332 -3.07 -10.31 20.28
C ILE A 332 -4.38 -11.03 19.93
N GLY A 333 -4.33 -12.09 19.13
CA GLY A 333 -5.48 -12.93 18.78
C GLY A 333 -6.18 -13.58 19.99
N ARG A 334 -5.55 -13.63 21.18
CA ARG A 334 -6.18 -14.14 22.41
C ARG A 334 -7.30 -13.23 22.91
N PHE A 335 -7.23 -11.93 22.65
CA PHE A 335 -8.21 -10.93 23.10
C PHE A 335 -8.82 -10.10 21.96
N VAL A 336 -8.18 -10.02 20.80
CA VAL A 336 -8.75 -9.46 19.56
C VAL A 336 -9.16 -10.60 18.64
N ARG A 337 -10.47 -10.92 18.61
CA ARG A 337 -10.98 -12.10 17.89
C ARG A 337 -11.28 -11.85 16.41
N THR A 338 -11.45 -10.59 16.00
CA THR A 338 -11.86 -10.21 14.65
C THR A 338 -10.67 -9.62 13.90
N ASN A 339 -10.44 -10.08 12.66
CA ASN A 339 -9.42 -9.48 11.79
C ASN A 339 -10.01 -8.28 11.01
N LEU A 340 -9.16 -7.44 10.43
CA LEU A 340 -9.61 -6.22 9.75
C LEU A 340 -10.48 -6.49 8.51
N ARG A 341 -10.29 -7.64 7.86
CA ARG A 341 -11.09 -8.07 6.70
C ARG A 341 -12.54 -8.44 7.06
N SER A 342 -12.72 -9.06 8.22
CA SER A 342 -14.03 -9.51 8.73
C SER A 342 -14.72 -8.49 9.62
N LEU A 343 -14.16 -7.28 9.70
CA LEU A 343 -14.73 -6.19 10.47
C LEU A 343 -16.08 -5.80 9.87
N ALA A 344 -17.13 -5.84 10.68
CA ALA A 344 -18.47 -5.45 10.31
C ALA A 344 -19.01 -4.44 11.31
N ALA A 345 -19.86 -3.51 10.84
CA ALA A 345 -20.59 -2.64 11.74
C ALA A 345 -21.59 -3.45 12.57
N SER A 346 -21.74 -3.08 13.84
CA SER A 346 -22.76 -3.67 14.71
C SER A 346 -24.16 -3.38 14.14
N ALA A 347 -25.04 -4.39 14.11
CA ALA A 347 -26.38 -4.26 13.54
C ALA A 347 -27.20 -3.17 14.24
N GLU A 348 -27.93 -2.36 13.45
CA GLU A 348 -28.90 -1.38 13.93
C GLU A 348 -30.08 -2.12 14.60
N GLY A 349 -30.01 -2.33 15.91
CA GLY A 349 -31.07 -3.01 16.68
C GLY A 349 -30.72 -3.25 18.15
N ASP A 350 -29.44 -3.47 18.46
CA ASP A 350 -28.96 -3.65 19.84
C ASP A 350 -28.44 -2.32 20.41
N GLY A 351 -29.34 -1.41 20.80
CA GLY A 351 -29.17 -0.41 21.88
C GLY A 351 -27.84 0.35 22.08
N GLY A 352 -26.92 0.43 21.12
CA GLY A 352 -25.64 1.12 21.27
C GLY A 352 -24.57 0.71 20.24
N THR A 353 -23.72 1.67 19.85
CA THR A 353 -22.51 1.38 19.08
C THR A 353 -21.55 0.56 19.94
N ARG A 354 -21.60 -0.78 19.83
CA ARG A 354 -20.69 -1.65 20.56
C ARG A 354 -19.24 -1.38 20.12
N THR A 355 -18.39 -1.02 21.08
CA THR A 355 -16.95 -0.89 20.87
C THR A 355 -16.37 -2.26 20.52
N GLN A 356 -15.60 -2.33 19.44
CA GLN A 356 -14.90 -3.51 18.98
C GLN A 356 -13.40 -3.30 19.15
N LEU A 357 -12.67 -4.37 19.51
CA LEU A 357 -11.22 -4.33 19.51
C LEU A 357 -10.71 -4.69 18.11
N ILE A 358 -9.84 -3.84 17.59
CA ILE A 358 -9.09 -4.07 16.35
C ILE A 358 -7.61 -3.92 16.64
N ALA A 359 -6.76 -4.56 15.84
CA ALA A 359 -5.31 -4.45 16.00
C ALA A 359 -4.61 -4.53 14.66
N GLY A 360 -3.47 -3.87 14.56
CA GLY A 360 -2.67 -3.83 13.34
C GLY A 360 -1.43 -2.97 13.51
N VAL A 361 -0.69 -2.83 12.43
CA VAL A 361 0.44 -1.91 12.27
C VAL A 361 -0.08 -0.63 11.66
N VAL A 362 0.36 0.51 12.18
CA VAL A 362 0.08 1.83 11.60
C VAL A 362 0.99 2.02 10.38
N GLU A 363 0.43 2.00 9.19
CA GLU A 363 1.16 2.19 7.93
C GLU A 363 1.39 3.68 7.62
N SER A 364 0.41 4.53 7.92
CA SER A 364 0.53 5.99 7.74
C SER A 364 -0.34 6.77 8.71
N VAL A 365 0.11 7.98 9.03
CA VAL A 365 -0.60 8.93 9.91
C VAL A 365 -0.87 10.23 9.14
N ARG A 366 -2.12 10.47 8.74
CA ARG A 366 -2.51 11.66 7.98
C ARG A 366 -3.29 12.64 8.86
N VAL A 367 -2.73 13.83 9.07
CA VAL A 367 -3.42 14.90 9.82
C VAL A 367 -4.24 15.76 8.86
N GLN A 368 -5.55 15.83 9.09
CA GLN A 368 -6.49 16.64 8.33
C GLN A 368 -7.08 17.75 9.21
N ARG A 369 -7.34 18.91 8.63
CA ARG A 369 -8.07 20.00 9.29
C ARG A 369 -9.53 19.97 8.86
N THR A 370 -10.43 19.91 9.83
CA THR A 370 -11.89 19.93 9.61
C THR A 370 -12.52 21.12 10.35
N GLN A 371 -13.79 21.42 10.06
CA GLN A 371 -14.52 22.49 10.77
C GLN A 371 -14.60 22.25 12.29
N GLY A 372 -14.58 20.99 12.74
CA GLY A 372 -14.57 20.61 14.16
C GLY A 372 -13.18 20.48 14.79
N GLY A 373 -12.12 20.94 14.12
CA GLY A 373 -10.75 20.87 14.60
C GLY A 373 -9.86 19.88 13.81
N ARG A 374 -8.71 19.53 14.39
CA ARG A 374 -7.77 18.57 13.79
C ARG A 374 -8.34 17.15 13.90
N MET A 375 -8.26 16.40 12.82
CA MET A 375 -8.63 14.99 12.74
C MET A 375 -7.44 14.22 12.21
N VAL A 376 -7.13 13.07 12.80
CA VAL A 376 -6.06 12.21 12.32
C VAL A 376 -6.67 10.96 11.72
N VAL A 377 -6.24 10.60 10.50
CA VAL A 377 -6.63 9.37 9.83
C VAL A 377 -5.43 8.44 9.83
N LEU A 378 -5.60 7.29 10.50
CA LEU A 378 -4.61 6.23 10.53
C LEU A 378 -4.96 5.19 9.47
N THR A 379 -3.97 4.77 8.72
CA THR A 379 -4.09 3.59 7.87
C THR A 379 -3.56 2.40 8.67
N LEU A 380 -4.46 1.49 9.05
CA LEU A 380 -4.14 0.33 9.90
C LEU A 380 -4.21 -0.96 9.09
N SER A 381 -3.17 -1.79 9.18
CA SER A 381 -3.10 -3.07 8.47
C SER A 381 -2.74 -4.22 9.41
N ASP A 382 -3.39 -5.37 9.23
CA ASP A 382 -3.11 -6.59 10.00
C ASP A 382 -2.50 -7.70 9.11
N GLY A 383 -2.19 -7.38 7.86
CA GLY A 383 -1.78 -8.33 6.81
C GLY A 383 -2.94 -9.07 6.12
N THR A 384 -4.19 -8.92 6.57
CA THR A 384 -5.38 -9.48 5.89
C THR A 384 -6.18 -8.42 5.14
N ALA A 385 -6.22 -7.21 5.66
CA ALA A 385 -6.81 -6.04 5.02
C ALA A 385 -6.24 -4.76 5.64
N THR A 386 -6.39 -3.67 4.91
CA THR A 386 -6.07 -2.32 5.36
C THR A 386 -7.36 -1.53 5.57
N GLN A 387 -7.46 -0.82 6.70
CA GLN A 387 -8.64 -0.03 7.06
C GLN A 387 -8.24 1.37 7.53
N GLU A 388 -9.04 2.38 7.17
CA GLU A 388 -8.86 3.74 7.65
C GLU A 388 -9.57 3.94 9.00
N VAL A 389 -8.80 4.33 10.03
CA VAL A 389 -9.29 4.59 11.38
C VAL A 389 -9.21 6.08 11.68
N THR A 390 -10.34 6.69 12.00
CA THR A 390 -10.40 8.10 12.41
C THR A 390 -10.07 8.23 13.90
N VAL A 391 -9.10 9.10 14.22
CA VAL A 391 -8.74 9.49 15.59
C VAL A 391 -9.03 10.98 15.76
N TYR A 392 -9.94 11.30 16.67
CA TYR A 392 -10.29 12.69 16.99
C TYR A 392 -9.21 13.34 17.87
N ASN A 393 -9.15 14.68 17.87
CA ASN A 393 -8.06 15.43 18.50
C ASN A 393 -7.83 15.07 19.97
N GLU A 394 -8.89 14.89 20.76
CA GLU A 394 -8.80 14.54 22.19
C GLU A 394 -8.05 13.21 22.42
N VAL A 395 -8.36 12.19 21.61
CA VAL A 395 -7.71 10.87 21.68
C VAL A 395 -6.30 10.96 21.11
N PHE A 396 -6.10 11.71 20.02
CA PHE A 396 -4.78 11.82 19.39
C PHE A 396 -3.76 12.54 20.29
N ASP A 397 -4.15 13.65 20.94
CA ASP A 397 -3.25 14.38 21.83
C ASP A 397 -2.85 13.52 23.06
N GLN A 398 -3.72 12.60 23.50
CA GLN A 398 -3.41 11.65 24.58
C GLN A 398 -2.45 10.53 24.16
N TYR A 399 -2.58 10.01 22.93
CA TYR A 399 -1.85 8.81 22.46
C TYR A 399 -0.81 9.11 21.38
N ARG A 400 -0.38 10.36 21.26
CA ARG A 400 0.54 10.83 20.20
C ARG A 400 1.84 10.02 20.13
N ASP A 401 2.35 9.57 21.27
CA ASP A 401 3.59 8.80 21.33
C ASP A 401 3.44 7.34 20.92
N THR A 402 2.23 6.80 21.04
CA THR A 402 1.86 5.43 20.66
C THR A 402 1.51 5.36 19.17
N VAL A 403 0.91 6.41 18.63
CA VAL A 403 0.45 6.48 17.23
C VAL A 403 1.57 7.00 16.34
N LYS A 404 2.48 6.09 15.97
CA LYS A 404 3.59 6.33 15.05
C LYS A 404 3.56 5.32 13.92
N GLU A 405 4.12 5.67 12.77
CA GLU A 405 4.33 4.71 11.69
C GLU A 405 5.14 3.51 12.20
N ASP A 406 4.79 2.32 11.73
CA ASP A 406 5.30 1.01 12.16
C ASP A 406 4.95 0.58 13.58
N ALA A 407 4.22 1.39 14.34
CA ALA A 407 3.77 0.99 15.67
C ALA A 407 2.66 -0.08 15.55
N VAL A 408 2.81 -1.16 16.32
CA VAL A 408 1.74 -2.14 16.53
C VAL A 408 0.81 -1.62 17.60
N VAL A 409 -0.44 -1.40 17.24
CA VAL A 409 -1.45 -0.82 18.13
C VAL A 409 -2.67 -1.70 18.24
N VAL A 410 -3.30 -1.68 19.42
CA VAL A 410 -4.63 -2.24 19.65
C VAL A 410 -5.57 -1.08 19.92
N ILE A 411 -6.67 -1.02 19.17
CA ILE A 411 -7.61 0.10 19.19
C ILE A 411 -8.97 -0.42 19.64
N GLU A 412 -9.52 0.21 20.66
CA GLU A 412 -10.96 0.16 20.96
C GLU A 412 -11.66 1.12 19.99
N ALA A 413 -12.39 0.57 19.02
CA ALA A 413 -12.99 1.32 17.95
C ALA A 413 -14.51 1.16 17.90
N LYS A 414 -15.19 2.27 17.60
CA LYS A 414 -16.60 2.32 17.23
C LYS A 414 -16.71 2.16 15.71
N VAL A 415 -17.26 1.04 15.28
CA VAL A 415 -17.52 0.74 13.86
C VAL A 415 -18.98 1.05 13.56
N ARG A 416 -19.23 1.96 12.62
CA ARG A 416 -20.57 2.39 12.23
C ARG A 416 -20.71 2.37 10.72
N ASN A 417 -21.89 1.99 10.25
CA ASN A 417 -22.28 2.23 8.88
C ASN A 417 -22.78 3.67 8.77
N VAL A 418 -22.06 4.51 8.04
CA VAL A 418 -22.47 5.86 7.72
C VAL A 418 -23.05 5.86 6.33
N ARG A 419 -24.32 6.23 6.25
CA ARG A 419 -24.98 6.50 4.99
C ARG A 419 -24.56 7.87 4.55
N ARG A 420 -23.86 7.95 3.41
CA ARG A 420 -23.50 9.22 2.81
C ARG A 420 -24.30 9.36 1.53
N SER A 421 -25.01 10.47 1.38
CA SER A 421 -25.59 10.86 0.10
C SER A 421 -24.46 11.06 -0.89
N VAL A 422 -24.35 10.14 -1.84
CA VAL A 422 -23.47 10.30 -3.00
C VAL A 422 -24.32 10.92 -4.10
N GLY A 423 -24.53 12.24 -4.02
CA GLY A 423 -25.45 12.96 -4.92
C GLY A 423 -26.92 12.65 -4.68
N GLU A 424 -27.75 12.85 -5.71
CA GLU A 424 -29.22 12.71 -5.66
C GLU A 424 -29.73 11.25 -5.74
N GLU A 425 -28.85 10.24 -5.75
CA GLU A 425 -29.19 8.90 -6.26
C GLU A 425 -28.97 7.72 -5.32
N GLY A 426 -29.06 8.00 -4.03
CA GLY A 426 -29.18 6.96 -3.03
C GLY A 426 -28.05 6.96 -2.01
N GLU A 427 -28.36 6.28 -0.92
CA GLU A 427 -27.50 6.17 0.25
C GLU A 427 -26.46 5.08 0.01
N ALA A 428 -25.22 5.47 -0.25
CA ALA A 428 -24.11 4.52 -0.16
C ALA A 428 -23.74 4.34 1.32
N VAL A 429 -23.69 3.08 1.76
CA VAL A 429 -23.32 2.72 3.12
C VAL A 429 -21.82 2.53 3.18
N PHE A 430 -21.12 3.40 3.91
CA PHE A 430 -19.68 3.28 4.15
C PHE A 430 -19.43 2.87 5.59
N MET A 431 -18.50 1.95 5.82
CA MET A 431 -18.05 1.64 7.15
C MET A 431 -17.10 2.75 7.63
N ARG A 432 -17.44 3.40 8.74
CA ARG A 432 -16.59 4.37 9.44
C ARG A 432 -16.11 3.77 10.75
N ILE A 433 -14.79 3.78 10.92
CA ILE A 433 -14.12 3.30 12.13
C ILE A 433 -13.58 4.52 12.88
N ALA A 434 -14.02 4.71 14.12
CA ALA A 434 -13.54 5.78 14.99
C ALA A 434 -12.86 5.19 16.23
N ALA A 435 -11.64 5.61 16.53
CA ALA A 435 -10.90 5.19 17.72
C ALA A 435 -11.44 5.90 18.97
N ASP A 436 -11.79 5.12 20.00
CA ASP A 436 -12.09 5.61 21.34
C ASP A 436 -10.84 5.57 22.24
N ARG A 437 -10.08 4.46 22.20
CA ARG A 437 -8.83 4.28 22.96
C ARG A 437 -7.81 3.52 22.15
N ILE A 438 -6.54 3.87 22.34
CA ILE A 438 -5.41 3.26 21.65
C ILE A 438 -4.43 2.74 22.69
N TYR A 439 -3.96 1.52 22.49
CA TYR A 439 -2.99 0.85 23.34
C TYR A 439 -1.79 0.44 22.49
N ASP A 440 -0.60 0.59 23.05
CA ASP A 440 0.56 -0.18 22.61
C ASP A 440 0.39 -1.65 23.02
N VAL A 441 1.31 -2.50 22.57
CA VAL A 441 1.26 -3.95 22.88
C VAL A 441 1.30 -4.20 24.39
N ALA A 442 2.20 -3.53 25.13
CA ALA A 442 2.34 -3.70 26.58
C ALA A 442 1.10 -3.24 27.37
N GLY A 443 0.52 -2.10 26.98
CA GLY A 443 -0.73 -1.58 27.54
C GLY A 443 -1.92 -2.47 27.23
N ALA A 444 -2.02 -2.99 26.01
CA ALA A 444 -3.08 -3.91 25.61
C ALA A 444 -3.00 -5.21 26.42
N ARG A 445 -1.80 -5.80 26.57
CA ARG A 445 -1.58 -6.96 27.44
C ARG A 445 -2.03 -6.67 28.86
N SER A 446 -1.60 -5.55 29.43
CA SER A 446 -1.91 -5.20 30.82
C SER A 446 -3.40 -4.95 31.06
N GLN A 447 -4.12 -4.49 30.03
CA GLN A 447 -5.54 -4.18 30.10
C GLN A 447 -6.43 -5.41 29.89
N PHE A 448 -6.09 -6.29 28.95
CA PHE A 448 -6.94 -7.41 28.53
C PHE A 448 -6.48 -8.77 29.05
N ALA A 449 -5.28 -8.88 29.62
CA ALA A 449 -4.84 -10.12 30.25
C ALA A 449 -5.65 -10.41 31.53
N ARG A 450 -5.99 -11.68 31.74
CA ARG A 450 -6.63 -12.15 32.97
C ARG A 450 -5.66 -12.21 34.15
N GLY A 451 -4.38 -12.39 33.88
CA GLY A 451 -3.30 -12.51 34.86
C GLY A 451 -2.05 -13.12 34.26
N VAL A 452 -0.90 -12.89 34.90
CA VAL A 452 0.36 -13.60 34.61
C VAL A 452 0.44 -14.82 35.49
N ARG A 453 0.76 -15.96 34.89
CA ARG A 453 1.04 -17.19 35.64
C ARG A 453 2.53 -17.49 35.59
N LEU A 454 3.18 -17.49 36.74
CA LEU A 454 4.59 -17.86 36.91
C LEU A 454 4.67 -19.31 37.41
N SER A 455 5.31 -20.18 36.64
CA SER A 455 5.57 -21.56 37.06
C SER A 455 6.96 -21.66 37.68
N MET A 456 7.04 -22.12 38.93
CA MET A 456 8.32 -22.31 39.61
C MET A 456 8.94 -23.66 39.23
N ASN A 457 10.25 -23.69 38.98
CA ASN A 457 11.03 -24.86 38.56
C ASN A 457 11.31 -25.90 39.69
N GLY A 458 10.77 -25.68 40.90
CA GLY A 458 10.92 -26.59 42.03
C GLY A 458 12.14 -26.32 42.94
N GLU A 459 13.10 -25.49 42.51
CA GLU A 459 14.29 -25.13 43.30
C GLU A 459 13.98 -24.25 44.53
N ALA A 460 12.77 -23.67 44.57
CA ALA A 460 12.29 -22.90 45.70
C ALA A 460 12.08 -23.74 46.99
N THR A 461 12.16 -25.07 46.92
CA THR A 461 12.00 -25.95 48.09
C THR A 461 13.17 -25.91 49.08
N THR A 462 14.40 -25.63 48.62
CA THR A 462 15.60 -25.55 49.48
C THR A 462 16.05 -24.12 49.80
N GLY A 463 15.62 -23.13 49.01
CA GLY A 463 16.02 -21.72 49.12
C GLY A 463 14.87 -20.71 49.07
N GLY A 464 13.74 -20.99 49.73
CA GLY A 464 12.49 -20.21 49.61
C GLY A 464 12.64 -18.68 49.81
N SER A 465 13.53 -18.23 50.69
CA SER A 465 13.82 -16.80 50.89
C SER A 465 14.56 -16.17 49.70
N ALA A 466 15.50 -16.90 49.09
CA ALA A 466 16.24 -16.45 47.91
C ALA A 466 15.32 -16.41 46.68
N ALA A 467 14.49 -17.44 46.49
CA ALA A 467 13.49 -17.45 45.41
C ALA A 467 12.47 -16.30 45.53
N ALA A 468 12.02 -16.01 46.75
CA ALA A 468 11.16 -14.85 47.02
C ALA A 468 11.88 -13.52 46.75
N ALA A 469 13.17 -13.39 47.11
CA ALA A 469 13.96 -12.20 46.80
C ALA A 469 14.12 -11.99 45.29
N THR A 470 14.44 -13.04 44.53
CA THR A 470 14.54 -13.00 43.07
C THR A 470 13.22 -12.60 42.43
N LEU A 471 12.10 -13.19 42.87
CA LEU A 471 10.77 -12.82 42.37
C LEU A 471 10.43 -11.35 42.65
N ARG A 472 10.76 -10.85 43.85
CA ARG A 472 10.57 -9.44 44.20
C ARG A 472 11.42 -8.50 43.34
N ASN A 473 12.67 -8.86 43.06
CA ASN A 473 13.57 -8.06 42.23
C ASN A 473 13.12 -8.05 40.76
N LEU A 474 12.61 -9.18 40.26
CA LEU A 474 12.12 -9.30 38.89
C LEU A 474 10.83 -8.52 38.67
N LEU A 475 9.86 -8.64 39.58
CA LEU A 475 8.57 -7.94 39.45
C LEU A 475 8.66 -6.47 39.88
N GLY A 476 9.61 -6.12 40.75
CA GLY A 476 9.77 -4.79 41.36
C GLY A 476 9.72 -3.62 40.37
N PRO A 477 10.53 -3.62 39.30
CA PRO A 477 10.54 -2.55 38.28
C PRO A 477 9.22 -2.37 37.55
N TYR A 478 8.38 -3.42 37.48
CA TYR A 478 7.15 -3.45 36.70
C TYR A 478 5.89 -3.32 37.57
N ARG A 479 6.03 -3.01 38.86
CA ARG A 479 4.91 -2.84 39.81
C ARG A 479 4.03 -1.63 39.43
N ASN A 480 2.83 -1.58 40.03
CA ASN A 480 1.78 -0.58 39.79
C ASN A 480 1.06 -0.74 38.44
N GLY A 481 1.09 -1.93 37.86
CA GLY A 481 0.28 -2.25 36.70
C GLY A 481 -1.14 -2.70 37.05
N ARG A 482 -1.87 -3.17 36.04
CA ARG A 482 -3.26 -3.65 36.19
C ARG A 482 -3.37 -5.17 36.28
N CYS A 483 -2.35 -5.89 35.82
CA CYS A 483 -2.42 -7.33 35.64
C CYS A 483 -2.09 -8.08 36.95
N PRO A 484 -2.97 -8.96 37.44
CA PRO A 484 -2.68 -9.78 38.62
C PRO A 484 -1.63 -10.85 38.30
N VAL A 485 -0.81 -11.21 39.29
CA VAL A 485 0.21 -12.25 39.16
C VAL A 485 -0.17 -13.44 40.02
N ALA A 486 -0.18 -14.62 39.42
CA ALA A 486 -0.36 -15.91 40.07
C ALA A 486 0.93 -16.72 39.99
N VAL A 487 1.34 -17.29 41.12
CA VAL A 487 2.52 -18.14 41.22
C VAL A 487 2.05 -19.58 41.40
N CYS A 488 2.33 -20.42 40.41
CA CYS A 488 2.15 -21.86 40.49
C CYS A 488 3.39 -22.47 41.15
N TYR A 489 3.26 -22.76 42.45
CA TYR A 489 4.26 -23.45 43.23
C TYR A 489 3.99 -24.96 43.21
N ARG A 490 5.03 -25.74 42.95
CA ARG A 490 4.98 -27.20 43.04
C ARG A 490 6.13 -27.68 43.91
N ASN A 491 5.81 -28.51 44.90
CA ASN A 491 6.78 -29.39 45.55
C ASN A 491 6.53 -30.82 45.07
N GLY A 492 7.47 -31.74 45.28
CA GLY A 492 7.37 -33.12 44.77
C GLY A 492 6.09 -33.89 45.16
N GLY A 493 5.27 -33.39 46.11
CA GLY A 493 4.02 -34.01 46.55
C GLY A 493 2.72 -33.23 46.27
N ALA A 494 2.78 -31.94 45.95
CA ALA A 494 1.58 -31.09 45.75
C ALA A 494 1.87 -29.85 44.87
N SER A 495 0.82 -29.29 44.28
CA SER A 495 0.87 -28.01 43.54
C SER A 495 -0.21 -27.05 44.02
N VAL A 496 0.12 -25.77 44.15
CA VAL A 496 -0.81 -24.70 44.51
C VAL A 496 -0.60 -23.49 43.60
N GLU A 497 -1.70 -22.85 43.18
CA GLU A 497 -1.70 -21.57 42.48
C GLU A 497 -2.02 -20.46 43.50
N MET A 498 -1.04 -19.61 43.78
CA MET A 498 -1.16 -18.52 44.74
C MET A 498 -1.23 -17.18 44.01
N GLN A 499 -2.34 -16.47 44.14
CA GLN A 499 -2.45 -15.11 43.61
C GLN A 499 -1.75 -14.12 44.56
N LEU A 500 -0.84 -13.32 44.02
CA LEU A 500 -0.18 -12.26 44.78
C LEU A 500 -1.18 -11.12 45.04
N GLY A 501 -1.00 -10.41 46.17
CA GLY A 501 -1.85 -9.28 46.55
C GLY A 501 -1.79 -8.12 45.55
N ASP A 502 -2.76 -7.21 45.61
CA ASP A 502 -2.92 -6.13 44.61
C ASP A 502 -1.69 -5.21 44.45
N ASN A 503 -0.87 -5.08 45.50
CA ASN A 503 0.40 -4.34 45.47
C ASN A 503 1.47 -4.95 44.54
N TRP A 504 1.23 -6.15 44.02
CA TRP A 504 2.09 -6.89 43.10
C TRP A 504 1.49 -7.02 41.69
N ARG A 505 0.48 -6.21 41.37
CA ARG A 505 0.03 -6.10 39.98
C ARG A 505 1.13 -5.46 39.13
N VAL A 506 1.33 -6.01 37.94
CA VAL A 506 2.43 -5.64 37.05
C VAL A 506 1.96 -5.16 35.68
N THR A 507 2.80 -4.34 35.05
CA THR A 507 2.69 -3.98 33.63
C THR A 507 3.44 -5.02 32.81
N LEU A 508 2.79 -5.56 31.77
CA LEU A 508 3.32 -6.65 30.95
C LEU A 508 4.22 -6.13 29.83
N ASP A 509 5.32 -5.53 30.24
CA ASP A 509 6.40 -5.11 29.37
C ASP A 509 7.08 -6.31 28.70
N ASP A 510 7.61 -6.11 27.49
CA ASP A 510 8.37 -7.15 26.78
C ASP A 510 9.52 -7.68 27.63
N ALA A 511 10.31 -6.82 28.28
CA ALA A 511 11.46 -7.25 29.08
C ALA A 511 11.06 -8.18 30.24
N LEU A 512 9.89 -7.97 30.84
CA LEU A 512 9.35 -8.88 31.85
C LEU A 512 8.91 -10.22 31.25
N MET A 513 8.24 -10.21 30.09
CA MET A 513 7.76 -11.41 29.42
C MET A 513 8.90 -12.29 28.87
N TRP A 514 10.00 -11.67 28.45
CA TRP A 514 11.20 -12.37 27.95
C TRP A 514 12.22 -12.69 29.03
N SER A 515 12.02 -12.20 30.27
CA SER A 515 12.88 -12.53 31.41
C SER A 515 12.75 -14.02 31.75
N ARG A 516 13.64 -14.84 31.21
CA ARG A 516 13.85 -16.21 31.69
C ARG A 516 14.69 -16.12 32.95
N VAL A 517 14.07 -16.39 34.10
CA VAL A 517 14.84 -16.79 35.28
C VAL A 517 15.22 -18.24 35.04
N GLY A 518 16.50 -18.46 34.74
CA GLY A 518 17.09 -19.79 34.62
C GLY A 518 16.96 -20.57 35.93
#